data_AF-A0A4S2HJD9-F1
#
_entry.id   AF-A0A4S2HJD9-F1
#
_cell.length_a   1.000
_cell.length_b   1.000
_cell.length_c   1.000
_cell.angle_alpha   90.00
_cell.angle_beta   90.00
_cell.angle_gamma   90.00
#
_symmetry.space_group_name_H-M   'P 1'
#
loop_
_entity.id
_entity.type
_entity.pdbx_description
1 polymer ?
#
loop_
_entity_poly.entity_id
_entity_poly.type
_entity_poly.pdbx_seq_one_letter_code
_entity_poly.pdbx_strand_id
1 'polypeptide(L)'
;MIFCRSRKSAQRTLANIIPFIEGELFLKVNRAKTTVTHVGKVKYLGYAFYRNKGKCRFRLHPKTVSKMKAKVREITRRNKGWSNDYRRQKLAEYVRGWINYYKLADMKGLMAETDEWLRRRIRAIYWKQWKKVKTRYRNLRALKLEEWQVHQIANSRKGYWRAAQILRVALTNKIIARLGYISMLDYYLKVS
;
A
#
# COMPACT_ATOMS: atom_id res chain seq x y z
N MET A 1 4.03 -20.57 -16.56
CA MET A 1 3.50 -19.54 -17.49
C MET A 1 4.26 -19.72 -18.80
N ILE A 2 3.57 -19.79 -19.94
CA ILE A 2 4.21 -20.04 -21.23
C ILE A 2 4.07 -18.78 -22.08
N PHE A 3 5.18 -18.28 -22.60
CA PHE A 3 5.21 -17.13 -23.49
C PHE A 3 5.20 -17.60 -24.94
N CYS A 4 4.28 -17.07 -25.74
CA CYS A 4 4.18 -17.38 -27.17
C CYS A 4 4.16 -16.09 -27.99
N ARG A 5 4.67 -16.14 -29.21
CA ARG A 5 4.73 -14.99 -30.13
C ARG A 5 3.34 -14.51 -30.58
N SER A 6 2.39 -15.42 -30.75
CA SER A 6 1.03 -15.12 -31.22
C SER A 6 -0.04 -15.80 -30.38
N ARG A 7 -1.26 -15.23 -30.40
CA ARG A 7 -2.42 -15.80 -29.70
C ARG A 7 -2.78 -17.19 -30.21
N LYS A 8 -2.72 -17.41 -31.52
CA LYS A 8 -2.98 -18.72 -32.17
C LYS A 8 -1.99 -19.78 -31.67
N SER A 9 -0.71 -19.43 -31.59
CA SER A 9 0.32 -20.33 -31.04
C SER A 9 0.07 -20.66 -29.56
N ALA A 10 -0.31 -19.66 -28.76
CA ALA A 10 -0.65 -19.88 -27.35
C ALA A 10 -1.86 -20.80 -27.15
N GLN A 11 -2.90 -20.66 -27.98
CA GLN A 11 -4.08 -21.54 -27.93
C GLN A 11 -3.73 -22.98 -28.30
N ARG A 12 -2.94 -23.18 -29.37
CA ARG A 12 -2.45 -24.51 -29.77
C ARG A 12 -1.60 -25.14 -28.67
N THR A 13 -0.68 -24.37 -28.09
CA THR A 13 0.18 -24.84 -27.00
C THR A 13 -0.65 -25.24 -25.78
N LEU A 14 -1.66 -24.45 -25.42
CA LEU A 14 -2.58 -24.78 -24.34
C LEU A 14 -3.33 -26.09 -24.61
N ALA A 15 -3.87 -26.26 -25.83
CA ALA A 15 -4.59 -27.48 -26.23
C ALA A 15 -3.71 -28.73 -26.20
N ASN A 16 -2.42 -28.61 -26.50
CA ASN A 16 -1.49 -29.75 -26.48
C ASN A 16 -0.99 -30.12 -25.08
N ILE A 17 -0.81 -29.14 -24.20
CA ILE A 17 -0.24 -29.36 -22.85
C ILE A 17 -1.29 -29.91 -21.89
N ILE A 18 -2.55 -29.52 -22.05
CA ILE A 18 -3.63 -29.99 -21.18
C ILE A 18 -3.74 -31.53 -21.16
N PRO A 19 -3.82 -32.23 -22.31
CA PRO A 19 -3.90 -33.69 -22.34
C PRO A 19 -2.69 -34.35 -21.68
N PHE A 20 -1.49 -33.80 -21.85
CA PHE A 20 -0.29 -34.31 -21.19
C PHE A 20 -0.38 -34.20 -19.66
N ILE A 21 -0.83 -33.06 -19.14
CA ILE A 21 -0.94 -32.85 -17.68
C ILE A 21 -2.05 -33.73 -17.08
N GLU A 22 -3.19 -33.84 -17.75
CA GLU A 22 -4.34 -34.60 -17.24
C GLU A 22 -4.20 -36.12 -17.49
N GLY A 23 -3.53 -36.54 -18.56
CA GLY A 23 -3.40 -37.93 -18.97
C GLY A 23 -2.13 -38.61 -18.46
N GLU A 24 -0.96 -37.99 -18.58
CA GLU A 24 0.33 -38.61 -18.18
C GLU A 24 0.69 -38.29 -16.73
N LEU A 25 0.48 -37.03 -16.31
CA LEU A 25 0.80 -36.59 -14.94
C LEU A 25 -0.37 -36.76 -13.98
N PHE A 26 -1.57 -37.10 -14.49
CA PHE A 26 -2.80 -37.29 -13.73
C PHE A 26 -3.18 -36.10 -12.82
N LEU A 27 -2.87 -34.87 -13.25
CA LEU A 27 -3.18 -33.63 -12.51
C LEU A 27 -4.36 -32.88 -13.13
N LYS A 28 -5.31 -32.42 -12.31
CA LYS A 28 -6.47 -31.65 -12.77
C LYS A 28 -6.13 -30.17 -13.01
N VAL A 29 -6.32 -29.68 -14.23
CA VAL A 29 -6.08 -28.27 -14.56
C VAL A 29 -7.27 -27.38 -14.17
N ASN A 30 -6.99 -26.29 -13.44
CA ASN A 30 -8.02 -25.31 -13.12
C ASN A 30 -8.32 -24.41 -14.34
N ARG A 31 -9.41 -24.72 -15.04
CA ARG A 31 -9.85 -23.99 -16.26
C ARG A 31 -10.25 -22.55 -16.00
N ALA A 32 -10.79 -22.22 -14.82
CA ALA A 32 -11.15 -20.86 -14.47
C ALA A 32 -9.93 -19.94 -14.29
N LYS A 33 -8.78 -20.48 -13.88
CA LYS A 33 -7.52 -19.72 -13.74
C LYS A 33 -6.66 -19.74 -15.01
N THR A 34 -6.84 -20.76 -15.85
CA THR A 34 -6.02 -20.97 -17.05
C THR A 34 -6.60 -20.19 -18.22
N THR A 35 -5.90 -19.14 -18.65
CA THR A 35 -6.39 -18.27 -19.72
C THR A 35 -5.28 -17.89 -20.69
N VAL A 36 -5.61 -17.80 -21.98
CA VAL A 36 -4.73 -17.22 -23.00
C VAL A 36 -4.99 -15.72 -23.05
N THR A 37 -4.09 -14.93 -22.50
CA THR A 37 -4.23 -13.47 -22.46
C THR A 37 -2.89 -12.78 -22.71
N HIS A 38 -2.96 -11.49 -23.03
CA HIS A 38 -1.76 -10.67 -23.20
C HIS A 38 -1.01 -10.56 -21.86
N VAL A 39 0.33 -10.66 -21.92
CA VAL A 39 1.24 -10.69 -20.76
C VAL A 39 0.99 -9.55 -19.77
N GLY A 40 0.61 -8.36 -20.25
CA GLY A 40 0.32 -7.23 -19.38
C GLY A 40 -0.97 -7.33 -18.54
N LYS A 41 -1.91 -8.22 -18.90
CA LYS A 41 -3.16 -8.44 -18.16
C LYS A 41 -3.05 -9.57 -17.14
N VAL A 42 -2.01 -10.40 -17.21
CA VAL A 42 -1.83 -11.56 -16.34
C VAL A 42 -1.19 -11.12 -15.01
N LYS A 43 -1.71 -11.69 -13.92
CA LYS A 43 -1.05 -11.65 -12.61
C LYS A 43 -0.12 -12.86 -12.48
N TYR A 44 1.16 -12.64 -12.23
CA TYR A 44 2.12 -13.69 -11.93
C TYR A 44 2.91 -13.34 -10.66
N LEU A 45 2.82 -14.19 -9.63
CA LEU A 45 3.48 -13.98 -8.32
C LEU A 45 3.23 -12.59 -7.68
N GLY A 46 2.12 -11.93 -8.02
CA GLY A 46 1.80 -10.58 -7.53
C GLY A 46 2.24 -9.44 -8.45
N TYR A 47 3.10 -9.74 -9.42
CA TYR A 47 3.51 -8.85 -10.49
C TYR A 47 2.52 -8.88 -11.66
N ALA A 48 2.56 -7.83 -12.45
CA ALA A 48 2.06 -7.76 -13.81
C ALA A 48 3.18 -7.17 -14.68
N PHE A 49 3.03 -7.32 -15.99
CA PHE A 49 4.04 -6.89 -16.93
C PHE A 49 3.55 -5.68 -17.72
N TYR A 50 4.48 -4.93 -18.28
CA TYR A 50 4.19 -3.96 -19.33
C TYR A 50 5.41 -3.81 -20.24
N ARG A 51 5.17 -3.36 -21.47
CA ARG A 51 6.25 -3.06 -22.43
C ARG A 51 6.45 -1.55 -22.45
N ASN A 52 7.70 -1.14 -22.33
CA ASN A 52 8.12 0.25 -22.45
C ASN A 52 9.34 0.32 -23.36
N LYS A 53 9.25 1.06 -24.48
CA LYS A 53 10.32 1.22 -25.48
C LYS A 53 11.00 -0.12 -25.85
N GLY A 54 10.18 -1.13 -26.17
CA GLY A 54 10.65 -2.47 -26.53
C GLY A 54 11.07 -3.37 -25.36
N LYS A 55 11.37 -2.82 -24.17
CA LYS A 55 11.77 -3.58 -22.98
C LYS A 55 10.56 -4.00 -22.13
N CYS A 56 10.57 -5.23 -21.63
CA CYS A 56 9.57 -5.72 -20.68
C CYS A 56 9.97 -5.25 -19.27
N ARG A 57 9.04 -4.60 -18.56
CA ARG A 57 9.23 -4.14 -17.19
C ARG A 57 8.16 -4.70 -16.27
N PHE A 58 8.50 -4.78 -15.00
CA PHE A 58 7.58 -5.22 -13.96
C PHE A 58 6.77 -4.06 -13.41
N ARG A 59 5.47 -4.30 -13.24
CA ARG A 59 4.57 -3.45 -12.47
C ARG A 59 3.87 -4.29 -11.42
N LEU A 60 3.27 -3.65 -10.44
CA LEU A 60 2.41 -4.36 -9.49
C LEU A 60 1.03 -4.61 -10.07
N HIS A 61 0.53 -5.83 -9.88
CA HIS A 61 -0.85 -6.12 -10.27
C HIS A 61 -1.84 -5.38 -9.34
N PRO A 62 -2.95 -4.80 -9.84
CA PRO A 62 -3.90 -4.04 -9.02
C PRO A 62 -4.40 -4.79 -7.78
N LYS A 63 -4.70 -6.10 -7.91
CA LYS A 63 -5.05 -6.96 -6.75
C LYS A 63 -3.98 -6.96 -5.64
N THR A 64 -2.70 -6.90 -5.99
CA THR A 64 -1.59 -6.85 -5.01
C THR A 64 -1.57 -5.51 -4.29
N VAL A 65 -1.75 -4.41 -5.03
CA VAL A 65 -1.87 -3.06 -4.48
C VAL A 65 -3.06 -2.96 -3.52
N SER A 66 -4.22 -3.48 -3.90
CA SER A 66 -5.41 -3.50 -3.03
C SER A 66 -5.17 -4.30 -1.75
N LYS A 67 -4.50 -5.45 -1.84
CA LYS A 67 -4.11 -6.25 -0.66
C LYS A 67 -3.15 -5.47 0.26
N MET A 68 -2.17 -4.77 -0.32
CA MET A 68 -1.25 -3.94 0.45
C MET A 68 -1.98 -2.80 1.16
N LYS A 69 -2.81 -2.02 0.44
CA LYS A 69 -3.62 -0.95 1.05
C LYS A 69 -4.56 -1.51 2.14
N ALA A 70 -5.13 -2.70 1.95
CA ALA A 70 -5.96 -3.35 2.97
C ALA A 70 -5.16 -3.72 4.23
N LYS A 71 -3.96 -4.29 4.08
CA LYS A 71 -3.12 -4.65 5.23
C LYS A 71 -2.63 -3.42 6.00
N VAL A 72 -2.19 -2.38 5.29
CA VAL A 72 -1.83 -1.10 5.89
C VAL A 72 -3.04 -0.50 6.63
N ARG A 73 -4.24 -0.56 6.04
CA ARG A 73 -5.49 -0.10 6.68
C ARG A 73 -5.75 -0.83 7.99
N GLU A 74 -5.52 -2.15 8.02
CA GLU A 74 -5.71 -3.02 9.18
C GLU A 74 -4.75 -2.67 10.33
N ILE A 75 -3.46 -2.49 10.02
CA ILE A 75 -2.42 -2.09 10.98
C ILE A 75 -2.74 -0.69 11.55
N THR A 76 -3.16 0.22 10.68
CA THR A 76 -3.48 1.60 11.04
C THR A 76 -4.97 1.80 11.36
N ARG A 77 -5.67 0.76 11.86
CA ARG A 77 -7.05 0.92 12.34
C ARG A 77 -7.07 1.79 13.60
N ARG A 78 -7.84 2.88 13.53
CA ARG A 78 -8.06 3.82 14.66
C ARG A 78 -8.83 3.23 15.85
N ASN A 79 -9.58 2.14 15.63
CA ASN A 79 -10.31 1.43 16.69
C ASN A 79 -9.48 0.33 17.36
N LYS A 80 -8.21 0.17 16.97
CA LYS A 80 -7.33 -0.85 17.54
C LYS A 80 -6.62 -0.26 18.76
N GLY A 81 -6.71 -0.93 19.91
CA GLY A 81 -6.10 -0.52 21.18
C GLY A 81 -4.57 -0.62 21.25
N TRP A 82 -3.89 -0.61 20.10
CA TRP A 82 -2.43 -0.70 20.05
C TRP A 82 -1.77 0.62 20.44
N SER A 83 -0.66 0.53 21.20
CA SER A 83 0.26 1.65 21.42
C SER A 83 0.80 2.18 20.10
N ASN A 84 1.26 3.44 20.10
CA ASN A 84 1.82 4.05 18.90
C ASN A 84 3.13 3.37 18.48
N ASP A 85 3.95 2.94 19.43
CA ASP A 85 5.21 2.27 19.13
C ASP A 85 5.01 0.87 18.56
N TYR A 86 4.09 0.08 19.13
CA TYR A 86 3.77 -1.23 18.56
C TYR A 86 3.20 -1.11 17.15
N ARG A 87 2.35 -0.10 16.90
CA ARG A 87 1.80 0.17 15.56
C ARG A 87 2.89 0.56 14.57
N ARG A 88 3.83 1.43 14.99
CA ARG A 88 4.97 1.86 14.20
C ARG A 88 5.86 0.69 13.82
N GLN A 89 6.18 -0.16 14.80
CA GLN A 89 6.97 -1.38 14.60
C GLN A 89 6.29 -2.32 13.59
N LYS A 90 5.01 -2.67 13.82
CA LYS A 90 4.27 -3.57 12.92
C LYS A 90 4.12 -3.03 11.51
N LEU A 91 3.99 -1.71 11.37
CA LEU A 91 3.99 -1.06 10.07
C LEU A 91 5.37 -1.18 9.39
N ALA A 92 6.46 -0.93 10.13
CA ALA A 92 7.81 -1.04 9.61
C ALA A 92 8.17 -2.47 9.16
N GLU A 93 7.86 -3.47 9.99
CA GLU A 93 8.03 -4.89 9.64
C GLU A 93 7.32 -5.25 8.34
N TYR A 94 6.04 -4.86 8.23
CA TYR A 94 5.24 -5.12 7.04
C TYR A 94 5.81 -4.43 5.79
N VAL A 95 6.12 -3.13 5.89
CA VAL A 95 6.62 -2.32 4.78
C VAL A 95 7.95 -2.84 4.27
N ARG A 96 8.89 -3.15 5.17
CA ARG A 96 10.20 -3.70 4.80
C ARG A 96 10.08 -5.01 4.04
N GLY A 97 9.32 -5.97 4.59
CA GLY A 97 9.13 -7.27 3.94
C GLY A 97 8.43 -7.14 2.58
N TRP A 98 7.40 -6.30 2.49
CA TRP A 98 6.64 -6.11 1.26
C TRP A 98 7.46 -5.41 0.17
N ILE A 99 8.19 -4.35 0.50
CA ILE A 99 9.03 -3.64 -0.46
C ILE A 99 10.18 -4.55 -0.93
N ASN A 100 10.84 -5.27 -0.03
CA ASN A 100 11.93 -6.17 -0.41
C ASN A 100 11.46 -7.26 -1.39
N TYR A 101 10.25 -7.79 -1.19
CA TYR A 101 9.66 -8.77 -2.11
C TYR A 101 9.31 -8.16 -3.47
N TYR A 102 8.82 -6.92 -3.50
CA TYR A 102 8.32 -6.24 -4.69
C TYR A 102 9.28 -5.23 -5.33
N LYS A 103 10.54 -5.18 -4.90
CA LYS A 103 11.55 -4.16 -5.31
C LYS A 103 11.81 -4.11 -6.82
N LEU A 104 11.55 -5.21 -7.53
CA LEU A 104 11.73 -5.31 -8.99
C LEU A 104 10.67 -4.54 -9.79
N ALA A 105 9.55 -4.16 -9.16
CA ALA A 105 8.48 -3.42 -9.83
C ALA A 105 8.76 -1.91 -9.85
N ASP A 106 8.40 -1.26 -10.96
CA ASP A 106 8.38 0.20 -11.07
C ASP A 106 7.18 0.73 -10.24
N MET A 107 7.43 1.11 -8.98
CA MET A 107 6.37 1.49 -8.03
C MET A 107 6.59 2.82 -7.31
N LYS A 108 7.52 3.67 -7.75
CA LYS A 108 7.81 4.99 -7.16
C LYS A 108 6.56 5.85 -6.95
N GLY A 109 5.73 6.00 -7.99
CA GLY A 109 4.49 6.78 -7.91
C GLY A 109 3.47 6.18 -6.93
N LEU A 110 3.34 4.85 -6.92
CA LEU A 110 2.46 4.16 -5.98
C LEU A 110 2.92 4.32 -4.53
N MET A 111 4.23 4.28 -4.27
CA MET A 111 4.78 4.47 -2.93
C MET A 111 4.52 5.89 -2.43
N ALA A 112 4.71 6.90 -3.28
CA ALA A 112 4.40 8.29 -2.94
C ALA A 112 2.92 8.50 -2.57
N GLU A 113 1.99 7.99 -3.38
CA GLU A 113 0.55 8.06 -3.12
C GLU A 113 0.18 7.32 -1.81
N THR A 114 0.77 6.14 -1.61
CA THR A 114 0.51 5.32 -0.43
C THR A 114 1.02 6.00 0.84
N ASP A 115 2.17 6.67 0.77
CA ASP A 115 2.73 7.42 1.89
C ASP A 115 1.88 8.64 2.26
N GLU A 116 1.33 9.37 1.29
CA GLU A 116 0.39 10.46 1.56
C GLU A 116 -0.86 9.96 2.29
N TRP A 117 -1.42 8.86 1.78
CA TRP A 117 -2.56 8.21 2.39
C TRP A 117 -2.24 7.69 3.80
N LEU A 118 -1.09 7.07 4.00
CA LEU A 118 -0.61 6.57 5.28
C LEU A 118 -0.44 7.70 6.31
N ARG A 119 0.21 8.81 5.93
CA ARG A 119 0.37 9.99 6.81
C ARG A 119 -0.98 10.54 7.25
N ARG A 120 -1.97 10.61 6.35
CA ARG A 120 -3.34 11.02 6.72
C ARG A 120 -3.99 10.04 7.70
N ARG A 121 -3.74 8.74 7.58
CA ARG A 121 -4.24 7.74 8.54
C ARG A 121 -3.60 7.89 9.91
N ILE A 122 -2.29 8.13 9.96
CA ILE A 122 -1.57 8.41 11.21
C ILE A 122 -2.16 9.63 11.90
N ARG A 123 -2.40 10.73 11.18
CA ARG A 123 -3.08 11.92 11.72
C ARG A 123 -4.47 11.59 12.28
N ALA A 124 -5.24 10.77 11.58
CA ALA A 124 -6.57 10.35 12.05
C ALA A 124 -6.50 9.51 13.35
N ILE A 125 -5.45 8.72 13.54
CA ILE A 125 -5.21 7.94 14.76
C ILE A 125 -4.91 8.90 15.93
N TYR A 126 -3.95 9.81 15.76
CA TYR A 126 -3.62 10.80 16.79
C TYR A 126 -4.83 11.65 17.16
N TRP A 127 -5.61 12.12 16.18
CA TRP A 127 -6.84 12.88 16.45
C TRP A 127 -7.84 12.11 17.30
N LYS A 128 -7.98 10.81 17.04
CA LYS A 128 -8.86 9.95 17.82
C LYS A 128 -8.33 9.70 19.23
N GLN A 129 -7.02 9.54 19.38
CA GLN A 129 -6.38 9.43 20.70
C GLN A 129 -6.56 10.70 21.52
N TRP A 130 -6.56 11.87 20.88
CA TRP A 130 -6.88 13.15 21.49
C TRP A 130 -8.41 13.31 21.61
N LYS A 131 -9.06 12.38 22.32
CA LYS A 131 -10.51 12.28 22.42
C LYS A 131 -11.14 13.53 23.04
N LYS A 132 -10.58 13.99 24.17
CA LYS A 132 -11.09 15.15 24.91
C LYS A 132 -10.56 16.45 24.32
N VAL A 133 -11.42 17.47 24.24
CA VAL A 133 -11.06 18.81 23.77
C VAL A 133 -9.84 19.36 24.50
N LYS A 134 -9.81 19.28 25.84
CA LYS A 134 -8.65 19.71 26.65
C LYS A 134 -7.33 19.07 26.20
N THR A 135 -7.37 17.80 25.81
CA THR A 135 -6.19 17.07 25.31
C THR A 135 -5.77 17.54 23.93
N ARG A 136 -6.74 17.90 23.06
CA ARG A 136 -6.45 18.48 21.75
C ARG A 136 -5.76 19.83 21.90
N TYR A 137 -6.29 20.72 22.73
CA TYR A 137 -5.64 22.01 23.05
C TYR A 137 -4.21 21.80 23.54
N ARG A 138 -4.03 20.97 24.57
CA ARG A 138 -2.70 20.67 25.14
C ARG A 138 -1.72 20.17 24.07
N ASN A 139 -2.13 19.20 23.26
CA ASN A 139 -1.23 18.59 22.28
C ASN A 139 -0.97 19.50 21.08
N LEU A 140 -1.93 20.31 20.65
CA LEU A 140 -1.73 21.29 19.58
C LEU A 140 -0.79 22.43 20.02
N ARG A 141 -0.94 22.94 21.25
CA ARG A 141 0.01 23.90 21.83
C ARG A 141 1.41 23.31 21.99
N ALA A 142 1.52 22.05 22.43
CA ALA A 142 2.80 21.34 22.52
C ALA A 142 3.48 21.17 21.14
N LEU A 143 2.71 21.15 20.06
CA LEU A 143 3.22 21.17 18.68
C LEU A 143 3.55 22.59 18.17
N LYS A 144 3.50 23.61 19.05
CA LYS A 144 3.83 25.02 18.78
C LYS A 144 2.96 25.65 17.67
N LEU A 145 1.67 25.35 17.67
CA LEU A 145 0.71 26.05 16.80
C LEU A 145 0.31 27.38 17.44
N GLU A 146 0.09 28.38 16.59
CA GLU A 146 -0.48 29.66 16.99
C GLU A 146 -1.85 29.47 17.65
N GLU A 147 -2.11 30.23 18.70
CA GLU A 147 -3.27 30.01 19.57
C GLU A 147 -4.61 30.09 18.79
N TRP A 148 -4.70 31.00 17.82
CA TRP A 148 -5.88 31.11 16.93
C TRP A 148 -6.13 29.83 16.12
N GLN A 149 -5.07 29.14 15.66
CA GLN A 149 -5.20 27.87 14.94
C GLN A 149 -5.62 26.75 15.88
N VAL A 150 -5.10 26.76 17.11
CA VAL A 150 -5.47 25.79 18.14
C VAL A 150 -6.98 25.86 18.40
N HIS A 151 -7.52 27.08 18.62
CA HIS A 151 -8.96 27.28 18.82
C HIS A 151 -9.80 26.79 17.64
N GLN A 152 -9.37 27.10 16.41
CA GLN A 152 -10.07 26.68 15.19
C GLN A 152 -10.13 25.16 15.02
N ILE A 153 -9.04 24.45 15.36
CA ILE A 153 -8.90 23.02 15.08
C ILE A 153 -9.47 22.17 16.23
N ALA A 154 -9.20 22.54 17.50
CA ALA A 154 -9.49 21.70 18.66
C ALA A 154 -10.98 21.34 18.81
N ASN A 155 -11.86 22.31 18.55
CA ASN A 155 -13.32 22.19 18.67
C ASN A 155 -14.04 21.84 17.37
N SER A 156 -13.30 21.40 16.34
CA SER A 156 -13.91 21.06 15.05
C SER A 156 -14.92 19.91 15.17
N ARG A 157 -16.13 20.12 14.64
CA ARG A 157 -17.18 19.10 14.50
C ARG A 157 -16.93 18.12 13.34
N LYS A 158 -15.84 18.30 12.59
CA LYS A 158 -15.52 17.48 11.41
C LYS A 158 -15.14 16.05 11.82
N GLY A 159 -15.63 15.07 11.07
CA GLY A 159 -15.29 13.66 11.29
C GLY A 159 -13.78 13.38 11.18
N TYR A 160 -13.31 12.30 11.80
CA TYR A 160 -11.87 11.99 11.96
C TYR A 160 -11.05 12.07 10.66
N TRP A 161 -11.61 11.61 9.52
CA TRP A 161 -10.90 11.62 8.24
C TRP A 161 -10.74 13.03 7.64
N ARG A 162 -11.73 13.90 7.86
CA ARG A 162 -11.68 15.30 7.43
C ARG A 162 -10.79 16.11 8.38
N ALA A 163 -10.89 15.88 9.68
CA ALA A 163 -9.99 16.48 10.67
C ALA A 163 -8.52 16.12 10.42
N ALA A 164 -8.21 14.89 10.03
CA ALA A 164 -6.86 14.45 9.67
C ALA A 164 -6.23 15.23 8.51
N GLN A 165 -7.04 15.81 7.61
CA GLN A 165 -6.56 16.67 6.54
C GLN A 165 -6.14 18.05 7.08
N ILE A 166 -6.91 18.61 8.01
CA ILE A 166 -6.64 19.90 8.66
C ILE A 166 -5.40 19.79 9.56
N LEU A 167 -5.28 18.66 10.27
CA LEU A 167 -4.12 18.32 11.08
C LEU A 167 -2.80 18.22 10.31
N ARG A 168 -2.80 18.36 8.98
CA ARG A 168 -1.55 18.50 8.21
C ARG A 168 -0.74 19.71 8.68
N VAL A 169 -1.41 20.79 9.11
CA VAL A 169 -0.77 22.00 9.66
C VAL A 169 -0.06 21.68 10.98
N ALA A 170 -0.70 20.90 11.86
CA ALA A 170 -0.14 20.54 13.16
C ALA A 170 0.86 19.38 13.10
N LEU A 171 0.40 18.23 12.60
CA LEU A 171 1.20 17.02 12.42
C LEU A 171 1.81 17.03 11.01
N THR A 172 2.82 17.88 10.82
CA THR A 172 3.54 18.01 9.55
C THR A 172 4.23 16.69 9.16
N ASN A 173 4.63 16.56 7.89
CA ASN A 173 5.36 15.37 7.43
C ASN A 173 6.66 15.18 8.21
N LYS A 174 7.35 16.28 8.56
CA LYS A 174 8.56 16.28 9.40
C LYS A 174 8.30 15.73 10.80
N ILE A 175 7.19 16.13 11.43
CA ILE A 175 6.80 15.60 12.74
C ILE A 175 6.47 14.10 12.65
N ILE A 176 5.75 13.66 11.62
CA ILE A 176 5.45 12.23 11.44
C ILE A 176 6.73 11.40 11.23
N ALA A 177 7.70 11.95 10.50
CA ALA A 177 9.01 11.32 10.31
C ALA A 177 9.80 11.25 11.63
N ARG A 178 9.84 12.35 12.40
CA ARG A 178 10.42 12.37 13.77
C ARG A 178 9.70 11.44 14.74
N LEU A 179 8.40 11.21 14.48
CA LEU A 179 7.60 10.07 14.91
C LEU A 179 8.47 8.80 14.99
N GLY A 180 9.14 8.47 13.88
CA GLY A 180 9.74 7.17 13.59
C GLY A 180 8.83 6.31 12.70
N TYR A 181 7.78 6.88 12.09
CA TYR A 181 7.00 6.15 11.10
C TYR A 181 7.81 5.98 9.81
N ILE A 182 7.85 4.74 9.29
CA ILE A 182 8.53 4.43 8.03
C ILE A 182 7.88 5.16 6.85
N SER A 183 8.71 5.68 5.96
CA SER A 183 8.33 6.19 4.64
C SER A 183 8.55 5.08 3.62
N MET A 184 7.48 4.63 2.95
CA MET A 184 7.56 3.56 1.96
C MET A 184 8.41 3.99 0.76
N LEU A 185 8.27 5.24 0.33
CA LEU A 185 9.04 5.80 -0.77
C LEU A 185 10.53 5.85 -0.44
N ASP A 186 10.90 6.39 0.73
CA ASP A 186 12.31 6.52 1.11
C ASP A 186 12.97 5.15 1.28
N TYR A 187 12.24 4.17 1.84
CA TYR A 187 12.74 2.80 1.94
C TYR A 187 12.85 2.11 0.58
N TYR A 188 11.88 2.32 -0.32
CA TYR A 188 11.95 1.82 -1.69
C TYR A 188 13.16 2.36 -2.44
N LEU A 189 13.39 3.68 -2.40
CA LEU A 189 14.55 4.31 -3.04
C LEU A 189 15.90 3.89 -2.45
N LYS A 190 15.91 3.35 -1.22
CA LYS A 190 17.11 2.82 -0.59
C LYS A 190 17.43 1.38 -1.03
N VAL A 191 16.42 0.59 -1.38
CA VAL A 191 16.57 -0.86 -1.68
C VAL A 191 16.52 -1.17 -3.17
N SER A 192 15.88 -0.30 -3.95
CA SER A 192 15.83 -0.34 -5.41
C SER A 192 17.06 0.30 -6.04
#